data_AF-A0A7L5YBF9-F1
#
_entry.id   AF-A0A7L5YBF9-F1
#
_cell.length_a   1.000
_cell.length_b   1.000
_cell.length_c   1.000
_cell.angle_alpha   90.00
_cell.angle_beta   90.00
_cell.angle_gamma   90.00
#
_symmetry.space_group_name_H-M   'P 1'
#
loop_
_entity.id
_entity.type
_entity.pdbx_description
1 polymer ?
#
loop_
_entity_poly.entity_id
_entity_poly.type
_entity_poly.pdbx_seq_one_letter_code
_entity_poly.pdbx_strand_id
1 'polypeptide(L)'
;MKPYMVEITTYGVVMAEDEAHAHQVADSYKREIFGDDWSPRIEVDGEVVKVEELAHGWDGECIPYGGDGNTTLAALLVPNVQYTP
;
A
#
# COMPACT_ATOMS: atom_id res chain seq x y z
N MET A 1 10.18 -5.35 14.06
CA MET A 1 9.13 -4.55 13.39
C MET A 1 8.06 -5.50 12.89
N LYS A 2 6.86 -5.00 12.60
CA LYS A 2 5.71 -5.79 12.14
C LYS A 2 5.09 -5.08 10.92
N PRO A 3 4.60 -5.80 9.91
CA PRO A 3 3.90 -5.18 8.78
C PRO A 3 2.49 -4.74 9.20
N TYR A 4 2.07 -3.58 8.68
CA TYR A 4 0.72 -3.06 8.83
C TYR A 4 0.18 -2.72 7.44
N MET A 5 -1.09 -3.01 7.20
CA MET A 5 -1.80 -2.48 6.04
C MET A 5 -2.23 -1.05 6.34
N VAL A 6 -2.03 -0.15 5.39
CA VAL A 6 -2.43 1.25 5.48
C VAL A 6 -3.15 1.66 4.21
N GLU A 7 -4.21 2.46 4.35
CA GLU A 7 -4.85 3.16 3.26
C GLU A 7 -4.32 4.59 3.20
N ILE A 8 -3.92 5.03 2.01
CA ILE A 8 -3.50 6.42 1.76
C ILE A 8 -4.46 7.01 0.74
N THR A 9 -5.21 8.04 1.14
CA THR A 9 -6.14 8.77 0.29
C THR A 9 -5.68 10.21 0.10
N THR A 10 -5.68 10.67 -1.14
CA THR A 10 -5.41 12.06 -1.53
C THR A 10 -6.50 12.59 -2.44
N TYR A 11 -6.51 13.89 -2.70
CA TYR A 11 -7.42 14.55 -3.62
C TYR A 11 -6.64 15.39 -4.63
N GLY A 12 -6.96 15.22 -5.91
CA GLY A 12 -6.47 16.07 -6.99
C GLY A 12 -7.62 16.77 -7.71
N VAL A 13 -7.37 17.95 -8.24
CA VAL A 13 -8.28 18.64 -9.17
C VAL A 13 -7.64 18.61 -10.55
N VAL A 14 -8.34 18.04 -11.53
CA VAL A 14 -7.87 17.90 -12.91
C VAL A 14 -8.76 18.69 -13.86
N MET A 15 -8.17 19.18 -14.95
CA MET A 15 -8.92 19.71 -16.08
C MET A 15 -9.29 18.56 -17.01
N ALA A 16 -10.56 18.45 -17.38
CA ALA A 16 -11.05 17.39 -18.26
C ALA A 16 -12.31 17.85 -19.02
N GLU A 17 -12.65 17.13 -20.08
CA GLU A 17 -13.83 17.39 -20.93
C GLU A 17 -15.10 16.77 -20.35
N ASP A 18 -14.96 15.59 -19.73
CA ASP A 18 -16.02 14.83 -19.07
C ASP A 18 -15.44 13.93 -17.96
N GLU A 19 -16.30 13.14 -17.32
CA GLU A 19 -15.91 12.25 -16.22
C GLU A 19 -14.95 11.13 -16.65
N ALA A 20 -15.13 10.57 -17.85
CA ALA A 20 -14.26 9.50 -18.34
C ALA A 20 -12.86 10.04 -18.66
N HIS A 21 -12.77 11.22 -19.27
CA HIS A 21 -11.52 11.93 -19.49
C HIS A 21 -10.89 12.33 -18.14
N ALA A 22 -11.67 12.77 -17.15
CA ALA A 22 -11.16 13.11 -15.82
C ALA A 22 -10.47 11.91 -15.15
N HIS A 23 -11.06 10.71 -15.25
CA HIS A 23 -10.42 9.49 -14.77
C HIS A 23 -9.09 9.20 -15.49
N GLN A 24 -9.05 9.36 -16.82
CA GLN A 24 -7.83 9.13 -17.61
C GLN A 24 -6.71 10.13 -17.26
N VAL A 25 -7.06 11.41 -17.09
CA VAL A 25 -6.11 12.45 -16.66
C VAL A 25 -5.61 12.14 -15.24
N ALA A 26 -6.51 11.84 -14.30
CA ALA A 26 -6.12 11.47 -12.95
C ALA A 26 -5.19 10.25 -12.92
N ASP A 27 -5.46 9.19 -13.69
CA ASP A 27 -4.59 8.01 -13.77
C ASP A 27 -3.21 8.34 -14.36
N SER A 28 -3.16 9.23 -15.35
CA SER A 28 -1.91 9.68 -15.99
C SER A 28 -1.03 10.52 -15.07
N TYR A 29 -1.65 11.32 -14.18
CA TYR A 29 -0.98 12.26 -13.26
C TYR A 29 -1.02 11.82 -11.79
N LYS A 30 -1.41 10.57 -11.49
CA LYS A 30 -1.61 10.12 -10.11
C LYS A 30 -0.36 10.25 -9.24
N ARG A 31 0.84 10.04 -9.81
CA ARG A 31 2.10 10.14 -9.06
C ARG A 31 2.36 11.57 -8.59
N GLU A 32 2.08 12.55 -9.44
CA GLU A 32 2.18 13.97 -9.16
C GLU A 32 1.15 14.39 -8.12
N ILE A 33 -0.11 13.97 -8.28
CA ILE A 33 -1.18 14.24 -7.30
C ILE A 33 -0.79 13.74 -5.90
N PHE A 34 -0.32 12.48 -5.81
CA PHE A 34 0.16 11.92 -4.54
C PHE A 34 1.41 12.64 -4.00
N GLY A 35 2.25 13.20 -4.87
CA GLY A 35 3.47 13.91 -4.47
C GLY A 35 3.23 15.34 -3.98
N ASP A 36 2.21 16.01 -4.51
CA ASP A 36 1.86 17.39 -4.18
C ASP A 36 1.09 17.51 -2.86
N ASP A 37 0.37 16.46 -2.45
CA ASP A 37 -0.31 16.42 -1.17
C ASP A 37 0.66 16.19 -0.01
N TRP A 38 0.96 17.25 0.73
CA TRP A 38 1.85 17.19 1.91
C TRP A 38 1.19 16.63 3.16
N SER A 39 -0.14 16.42 3.16
CA SER A 39 -0.88 15.91 4.31
C SER A 39 -2.01 14.97 3.86
N PRO A 40 -1.71 13.88 3.14
CA PRO A 40 -2.72 12.93 2.73
C PRO A 40 -3.37 12.31 3.95
N ARG A 41 -4.63 11.87 3.81
CA ARG A 41 -5.29 11.09 4.85
C ARG A 41 -4.66 9.70 4.84
N ILE A 42 -4.08 9.32 5.97
CA ILE A 42 -3.48 8.01 6.20
C ILE A 42 -4.28 7.30 7.28
N GLU A 43 -4.78 6.11 6.96
CA GLU A 43 -5.47 5.24 7.91
C GLU A 43 -4.72 3.92 8.06
N VAL A 44 -4.68 3.40 9.28
CA VAL A 44 -4.04 2.12 9.59
C VAL A 44 -5.14 1.09 9.75
N ASP A 45 -5.24 0.17 8.80
CA ASP A 45 -6.26 -0.89 8.82
C ASP A 45 -5.98 -1.92 9.92
N GLY A 46 -4.71 -2.29 10.08
CA GLY A 46 -4.29 -3.24 11.11
C GLY A 46 -2.94 -3.89 10.87
N GLU A 47 -2.46 -4.64 11.87
CA GLU A 47 -1.29 -5.51 11.74
C GLU A 47 -1.62 -6.66 10.79
N VAL A 48 -0.75 -6.91 9.81
CA VAL A 48 -0.85 -8.09 8.94
C VAL A 48 -0.11 -9.22 9.64
N VAL A 49 -0.81 -10.31 9.93
CA VAL A 49 -0.21 -11.48 10.60
C VAL A 49 -0.12 -12.70 9.68
N LYS A 50 -0.81 -12.69 8.54
CA LYS A 50 -0.76 -13.75 7.53
C LYS A 50 -0.89 -13.21 6.11
N VAL A 51 -0.36 -13.94 5.12
CA VAL A 51 -0.38 -13.52 3.71
C VAL A 51 -1.81 -13.40 3.17
N GLU A 52 -2.76 -14.20 3.68
CA GLU A 52 -4.15 -14.18 3.25
C GLU A 52 -4.90 -12.90 3.65
N GLU A 53 -4.33 -12.08 4.53
CA GLU A 53 -4.87 -10.78 4.93
C GLU A 53 -4.44 -9.65 3.99
N LEU A 54 -3.53 -9.91 3.04
CA LEU A 54 -3.10 -8.93 2.06
C LEU A 54 -4.20 -8.67 1.02
N ALA A 55 -4.33 -7.40 0.62
CA ALA A 55 -5.37 -6.91 -0.28
C ALA A 55 -4.83 -5.78 -1.18
N HIS A 56 -5.68 -5.24 -2.06
CA HIS A 56 -5.37 -4.05 -2.88
C HIS A 56 -4.10 -4.19 -3.76
N GLY A 57 -3.82 -5.40 -4.25
CA GLY A 57 -2.68 -5.70 -5.12
C GLY A 57 -1.39 -6.05 -4.38
N TRP A 58 -1.43 -6.12 -3.04
CA TRP A 58 -0.34 -6.68 -2.24
C TRP A 58 -0.42 -8.21 -2.20
N ASP A 59 0.75 -8.85 -2.26
CA ASP A 59 0.90 -10.28 -2.09
C ASP A 59 2.18 -10.62 -1.30
N GLY A 60 2.42 -11.92 -1.11
CA GLY A 60 3.57 -12.41 -0.35
C GLY A 60 4.94 -12.08 -0.95
N GLU A 61 5.03 -11.72 -2.23
CA GLU A 61 6.29 -11.41 -2.92
C GLU A 61 6.67 -9.92 -2.78
N CYS A 62 5.73 -9.07 -2.35
CA CYS A 62 6.00 -7.66 -2.12
C CYS A 62 6.98 -7.44 -0.94
N ILE A 63 7.79 -6.38 -1.03
CA ILE A 63 8.68 -5.90 0.04
C ILE A 63 7.98 -4.73 0.74
N PRO A 64 7.79 -4.76 2.07
CA PRO A 64 7.12 -3.66 2.77
C PRO A 64 8.00 -2.41 2.82
N TYR A 65 7.37 -1.25 2.59
CA TYR A 65 8.01 0.04 2.79
C TYR A 65 8.40 0.25 4.27
N GLY A 66 9.56 0.88 4.50
CA GLY A 66 10.11 1.06 5.85
C GLY A 66 10.74 -0.20 6.47
N GLY A 67 10.78 -1.32 5.72
CA GLY A 67 11.51 -2.52 6.08
C GLY A 67 13.02 -2.42 5.78
N ASP A 68 13.65 -3.58 5.56
CA ASP A 68 15.07 -3.68 5.22
C ASP A 68 15.35 -3.50 3.71
N GLY A 69 14.30 -3.34 2.91
CA GLY A 69 14.38 -3.15 1.45
C GLY A 69 14.62 -4.44 0.66
N ASN A 70 14.66 -5.62 1.29
CA ASN A 70 14.99 -6.89 0.63
C ASN A 70 14.09 -8.07 1.03
N THR A 71 13.54 -8.09 2.24
CA THR A 71 12.76 -9.23 2.74
C THR A 71 11.29 -9.10 2.33
N THR A 72 10.74 -10.17 1.75
CA THR A 72 9.35 -10.21 1.28
C THR A 72 8.34 -10.40 2.41
N LEU A 73 7.08 -10.05 2.18
CA LEU A 73 5.99 -10.23 3.15
C LEU A 73 5.80 -11.71 3.53
N ALA A 74 5.87 -12.65 2.59
CA ALA A 74 5.77 -14.08 2.90
C ALA A 74 6.88 -14.56 3.86
N ALA A 75 8.11 -14.06 3.68
CA ALA A 75 9.24 -14.38 4.56
C ALA A 75 9.15 -13.70 5.93
N LEU A 76 8.42 -12.60 6.06
CA LEU A 76 8.16 -11.94 7.35
C LEU A 76 6.99 -12.58 8.11
N LEU A 77 6.02 -13.12 7.38
CA LEU A 77 4.77 -13.67 7.91
C LEU A 77 4.81 -15.19 8.08
N VAL A 78 5.96 -15.84 7.85
CA VAL A 78 6.11 -17.26 8.16
C VAL A 78 5.76 -17.48 9.63
N PRO A 79 4.85 -18.42 9.94
CA PRO A 79 4.54 -18.77 11.31
C PRO A 79 5.85 -19.12 12.01
N ASN A 80 6.15 -18.45 13.11
CA ASN A 80 7.22 -18.89 14.00
C ASN A 80 6.90 -20.33 14.39
N VAL A 81 7.51 -21.30 13.70
CA VAL A 81 7.48 -22.70 14.12
C VAL A 81 8.31 -22.71 15.38
N GLN A 82 7.65 -22.50 16.52
CA GLN A 82 8.27 -22.68 17.81
C GLN A 82 8.71 -24.12 17.87
N TYR A 83 10.02 -24.33 17.67
CA TYR A 83 10.68 -25.58 17.94
C TYR A 83 10.44 -25.89 19.43
N THR A 84 9.54 -26.82 19.70
CA THR A 84 9.39 -27.41 21.04
C THR A 84 10.27 -28.68 21.06
N PRO A 85 11.02 -28.90 22.16
CA PRO A 85 12.22 -29.73 22.20
C PRO A 85 11.99 -31.22 21.92
#